data_AF-A0A0N0V4Z6-F1
#
_entry.id   AF-A0A0N0V4Z6-F1
#
_cell.length_a   1.000
_cell.length_b   1.000
_cell.length_c   1.000
_cell.angle_alpha   90.00
_cell.angle_beta   90.00
_cell.angle_gamma   90.00
#
_symmetry.space_group_name_H-M   'P 1'
#
loop_
_entity.id
_entity.type
_entity.pdbx_description
1 polymer ?
#
loop_
_entity_poly.entity_id
_entity_poly.type
_entity_poly.pdbx_seq_one_letter_code
_entity_poly.pdbx_strand_id
1 'polypeptide(L)'
;MKRSTLLILFNYLTGAALAKPNPVHHDVDVAIIGGGATGCYAAVRLREDYGKSVVVIEKQNKLGGHVHAYQPESGRPINYGVQAYLSRENTKKFFKRFNVGLIDPDPISGFDLLFGAKDIDFNTGKEVDVDHGVINSSVALIEYAALAAKYQPWFENGYFKKGKIPQDLLLPFGEFLNKYNLGSSLAVLRTLIWLSDAVNTSVG
;
A
#
# COMPACT_ATOMS: atom_id res chain seq x y z
N MET A 1 -1.46 -46.67 54.08
CA MET A 1 -1.94 -46.59 52.68
C MET A 1 -1.03 -45.65 51.90
N LYS A 2 -0.14 -46.19 51.07
CA LYS A 2 0.83 -45.44 50.26
C LYS A 2 0.14 -44.93 49.01
N ARG A 3 0.11 -43.61 48.79
CA ARG A 3 -0.34 -43.00 47.53
C ARG A 3 0.81 -43.07 46.53
N SER A 4 0.67 -43.84 45.45
CA SER A 4 1.66 -43.89 44.37
C SER A 4 1.48 -42.67 43.48
N THR A 5 2.51 -41.83 43.42
CA THR A 5 2.62 -40.75 42.43
C THR A 5 2.88 -41.36 41.05
N LEU A 6 1.95 -41.20 40.12
CA LEU A 6 2.14 -41.56 38.71
C LEU A 6 3.03 -40.51 38.05
N LEU A 7 4.32 -40.81 37.88
CA LEU A 7 5.20 -40.03 37.00
C LEU A 7 4.85 -40.37 35.55
N ILE A 8 4.28 -39.41 34.83
CA ILE A 8 4.18 -39.48 33.36
C ILE A 8 5.58 -39.14 32.82
N LEU A 9 6.33 -40.16 32.40
CA LEU A 9 7.52 -39.97 31.60
C LEU A 9 7.10 -39.49 30.21
N PHE A 10 7.31 -38.20 29.93
CA PHE A 10 7.42 -37.72 28.56
C PHE A 10 8.71 -38.29 27.98
N ASN A 11 8.58 -39.36 27.20
CA ASN A 11 9.64 -39.77 26.29
C ASN A 11 9.83 -38.64 25.28
N TYR A 12 10.87 -37.85 25.45
CA TYR A 12 11.45 -37.08 24.36
C TYR A 12 11.92 -38.10 23.32
N LEU A 13 11.10 -38.32 22.29
CA LEU A 13 11.59 -38.95 21.06
C LEU A 13 12.65 -38.01 20.50
N THR A 14 13.90 -38.39 20.75
CA THR A 14 15.10 -37.85 20.16
C THR A 14 14.95 -37.83 18.64
N GLY A 15 14.95 -36.62 18.08
CA GLY A 15 15.40 -36.29 16.74
C GLY A 15 15.03 -37.27 15.64
N ALA A 16 13.79 -37.19 15.14
CA ALA A 16 13.67 -37.24 13.69
C ALA A 16 14.49 -36.06 13.19
N ALA A 17 15.61 -36.33 12.52
CA ALA A 17 16.30 -35.33 11.73
C ALA A 17 15.24 -34.72 10.80
N LEU A 18 14.76 -33.52 11.13
CA LEU A 18 14.06 -32.69 10.16
C LEU A 18 15.03 -32.59 9.01
N ALA A 19 14.76 -33.33 7.93
CA ALA A 19 15.57 -33.30 6.73
C ALA A 19 15.80 -31.83 6.43
N LYS A 20 17.09 -31.40 6.40
CA LYS A 20 17.40 -30.03 6.03
C LYS A 20 16.66 -29.79 4.71
N PRO A 21 15.78 -28.79 4.62
CA PRO A 21 15.04 -28.57 3.40
C PRO A 21 16.07 -28.43 2.28
N ASN A 22 16.00 -29.30 1.28
CA ASN A 22 16.81 -29.15 0.09
C ASN A 22 16.43 -27.80 -0.51
N PRO A 23 17.34 -26.82 -0.57
CA PRO A 23 17.02 -25.53 -1.15
C PRO A 23 16.54 -25.77 -2.58
N VAL A 24 15.35 -25.28 -2.91
CA VAL A 24 14.90 -25.27 -4.30
C VAL A 24 15.68 -24.17 -4.99
N HIS A 25 16.55 -24.56 -5.91
CA HIS A 25 17.30 -23.63 -6.73
C HIS A 25 16.46 -23.25 -7.95
N HIS A 26 16.30 -21.95 -8.18
CA HIS A 26 15.65 -21.40 -9.37
C HIS A 26 16.64 -20.51 -10.09
N ASP A 27 17.05 -20.90 -11.30
CA ASP A 27 17.86 -20.07 -12.18
C ASP A 27 16.93 -19.21 -13.05
N VAL A 28 16.96 -17.90 -12.84
CA VAL A 28 16.18 -16.91 -13.59
C VAL A 28 17.00 -15.64 -13.85
N ASP A 29 16.64 -14.88 -14.88
CA ASP A 29 17.29 -13.61 -15.21
C ASP A 29 16.99 -12.54 -14.15
N VAL A 30 15.78 -12.54 -13.59
CA VAL A 30 15.33 -11.52 -12.62
C VAL A 30 14.51 -12.14 -11.48
N ALA A 31 14.91 -11.85 -10.24
CA ALA A 31 14.11 -12.12 -9.04
C ALA A 31 13.38 -10.84 -8.59
N ILE A 32 12.06 -10.92 -8.47
CA ILE A 32 11.19 -9.82 -8.07
C ILE A 32 10.69 -10.09 -6.65
N ILE A 33 11.04 -9.21 -5.71
CA ILE A 33 10.61 -9.32 -4.31
C ILE A 33 9.37 -8.44 -4.11
N GLY A 34 8.23 -9.08 -3.79
CA GLY A 34 6.93 -8.45 -3.62
C GLY A 34 6.00 -8.65 -4.81
N GLY A 35 4.89 -9.35 -4.58
CA GLY A 35 3.81 -9.62 -5.54
C GLY A 35 2.69 -8.58 -5.54
N GLY A 36 3.03 -7.32 -5.21
CA GLY A 36 2.11 -6.19 -5.33
C GLY A 36 1.92 -5.72 -6.79
N ALA A 37 1.09 -4.69 -6.99
CA ALA A 37 0.81 -4.16 -8.33
C ALA A 37 2.10 -3.87 -9.15
N THR A 38 3.09 -3.23 -8.55
CA THR A 38 4.38 -2.91 -9.21
C THR A 38 5.17 -4.18 -9.56
N GLY A 39 5.25 -5.15 -8.64
CA GLY A 39 5.99 -6.39 -8.87
C GLY A 39 5.35 -7.25 -9.95
N CYS A 40 4.01 -7.38 -9.93
CA CYS A 40 3.25 -8.08 -10.97
C CYS A 40 3.39 -7.39 -12.33
N TYR A 41 3.30 -6.05 -12.38
CA TYR A 41 3.52 -5.29 -13.62
C TYR A 41 4.92 -5.53 -14.19
N ALA A 42 5.95 -5.45 -13.35
CA ALA A 42 7.33 -5.72 -13.75
C ALA A 42 7.51 -7.16 -14.25
N ALA A 43 6.95 -8.15 -13.55
CA ALA A 43 7.03 -9.56 -13.92
C ALA A 43 6.43 -9.82 -15.30
N VAL A 44 5.24 -9.28 -15.57
CA VAL A 44 4.56 -9.40 -16.85
C VAL A 44 5.40 -8.77 -17.96
N ARG A 45 5.84 -7.52 -17.78
CA ARG A 45 6.63 -6.78 -18.78
C ARG A 45 7.94 -7.51 -19.09
N LEU A 46 8.70 -7.88 -18.06
CA LEU A 46 9.99 -8.58 -18.22
C LEU A 46 9.84 -9.91 -18.95
N ARG A 47 8.82 -10.69 -18.60
CA ARG A 47 8.53 -11.97 -19.25
C ARG A 47 8.08 -11.81 -20.70
N GLU A 48 7.06 -10.99 -20.93
CA GLU A 48 6.35 -10.95 -22.22
C GLU A 48 6.96 -9.99 -23.23
N ASP A 49 7.40 -8.82 -22.77
CA ASP A 49 7.90 -7.77 -23.67
C ASP A 49 9.43 -7.83 -23.83
N TYR A 50 10.15 -8.43 -22.88
CA TYR A 50 11.62 -8.50 -22.88
C TYR A 50 12.18 -9.94 -22.90
N GLY A 51 11.32 -10.96 -22.91
CA GLY A 51 11.72 -12.36 -23.02
C GLY A 51 12.61 -12.85 -21.88
N LYS A 52 12.45 -12.29 -20.68
CA LYS A 52 13.23 -12.66 -19.49
C LYS A 52 12.55 -13.73 -18.66
N SER A 53 13.32 -14.67 -18.14
CA SER A 53 12.88 -15.58 -17.09
C SER A 53 12.78 -14.83 -15.76
N VAL A 54 11.68 -15.01 -15.05
CA VAL A 54 11.40 -14.27 -13.81
C VAL A 54 10.88 -15.18 -12.71
N VAL A 55 11.25 -14.88 -11.47
CA VAL A 55 10.59 -15.42 -10.26
C VAL A 55 10.01 -14.27 -9.44
N VAL A 56 8.79 -14.44 -8.94
CA VAL A 56 8.14 -13.49 -8.03
C VAL A 56 8.07 -14.12 -6.64
N ILE A 57 8.62 -13.43 -5.66
CA ILE A 57 8.66 -13.88 -4.26
C ILE A 57 7.74 -12.98 -3.46
N GLU A 58 6.61 -13.52 -3.03
CA GLU A 58 5.63 -12.82 -2.19
C GLU A 58 5.58 -13.48 -0.81
N LYS A 59 5.53 -12.66 0.24
CA LYS A 59 5.47 -13.12 1.62
C LYS A 59 4.10 -13.70 1.95
N GLN A 60 3.03 -13.13 1.39
CA GLN A 60 1.67 -13.60 1.58
C GLN A 60 1.37 -14.81 0.68
N ASN A 61 0.34 -15.58 1.03
CA ASN A 61 -0.18 -16.66 0.19
C ASN A 61 -1.04 -16.17 -0.99
N LYS A 62 -0.93 -14.89 -1.34
CA LYS A 62 -1.70 -14.23 -2.40
C LYS A 62 -0.93 -13.04 -2.97
N LEU A 63 -1.21 -12.71 -4.23
CA LEU A 63 -0.72 -11.50 -4.89
C LEU A 63 -1.66 -10.31 -4.62
N GLY A 64 -1.19 -9.09 -4.87
CA GLY A 64 -2.03 -7.88 -4.85
C GLY A 64 -1.42 -6.72 -4.07
N GLY A 65 -0.57 -6.98 -3.06
CA GLY A 65 0.01 -5.93 -2.24
C GLY A 65 -1.09 -5.14 -1.54
N HIS A 66 -1.19 -3.82 -1.76
CA HIS A 66 -2.28 -3.00 -1.22
C HIS A 66 -3.63 -3.18 -1.92
N VAL A 67 -3.71 -3.95 -3.01
CA VAL A 67 -4.99 -4.30 -3.65
C VAL A 67 -5.60 -5.48 -2.90
N HIS A 68 -6.52 -5.19 -1.99
CA HIS A 68 -7.23 -6.21 -1.22
C HIS A 68 -8.73 -6.17 -1.49
N ALA A 69 -9.31 -7.36 -1.58
CA ALA A 69 -10.74 -7.58 -1.64
C ALA A 69 -11.19 -8.51 -0.50
N TYR A 70 -12.34 -8.20 0.07
CA TYR A 70 -13.09 -9.10 0.94
C TYR A 70 -14.09 -9.85 0.08
N GLN A 71 -14.06 -11.18 0.14
CA GLN A 71 -15.04 -12.03 -0.55
C GLN A 71 -16.13 -12.41 0.44
N PRO A 72 -17.35 -11.84 0.35
CA PRO A 72 -18.49 -12.31 1.14
C PRO A 72 -18.92 -13.71 0.70
N GLU A 73 -19.62 -14.43 1.59
CA GLU A 73 -20.19 -15.77 1.32
C GLU A 73 -21.09 -15.78 0.07
N SER A 74 -21.78 -14.67 -0.18
CA SER A 74 -22.53 -14.43 -1.39
C SER A 74 -22.30 -13.01 -1.91
N GLY A 75 -22.26 -12.85 -3.23
CA GLY A 75 -22.11 -11.55 -3.88
C GLY A 75 -20.72 -11.27 -4.43
N ARG A 76 -20.54 -10.04 -4.91
CA ARG A 76 -19.29 -9.58 -5.52
C ARG A 76 -18.21 -9.30 -4.46
N PRO A 77 -16.93 -9.56 -4.75
CA PRO A 77 -15.84 -9.12 -3.90
C PRO A 77 -15.89 -7.59 -3.67
N ILE A 78 -15.58 -7.18 -2.44
CA ILE A 78 -15.56 -5.78 -2.00
C ILE A 78 -14.11 -5.35 -1.84
N ASN A 79 -13.65 -4.44 -2.70
CA ASN A 79 -12.31 -3.87 -2.60
C ASN A 79 -12.24 -2.88 -1.43
N TYR A 80 -11.23 -3.03 -0.57
CA TYR A 80 -10.94 -2.10 0.53
C TYR A 80 -9.50 -1.55 0.47
N GLY A 81 -8.84 -1.75 -0.66
CA GLY A 81 -7.51 -1.21 -0.98
C GLY A 81 -7.60 -0.12 -2.04
N VAL A 82 -6.90 -0.31 -3.15
CA VAL A 82 -6.98 0.58 -4.32
C VAL A 82 -8.41 0.61 -4.86
N GLN A 83 -8.98 1.80 -4.99
CA GLN A 83 -10.37 1.99 -5.42
C GLN A 83 -10.49 2.45 -6.88
N ALA A 84 -9.48 3.13 -7.42
CA ALA A 84 -9.49 3.65 -8.77
C ALA A 84 -8.07 3.67 -9.38
N TYR A 85 -8.01 3.67 -10.71
CA TYR A 85 -6.79 3.90 -11.47
C TYR A 85 -6.94 5.18 -12.29
N LEU A 86 -5.85 5.93 -12.44
CA LEU A 86 -5.81 7.04 -13.39
C LEU A 86 -6.03 6.50 -14.81
N SER A 87 -6.88 7.17 -15.58
CA SER A 87 -7.33 6.78 -16.93
C SER A 87 -6.24 7.01 -17.99
N ARG A 88 -5.06 6.43 -17.77
CA ARG A 88 -3.88 6.53 -18.64
C ARG A 88 -3.89 5.45 -19.72
N GLU A 89 -3.30 5.75 -20.87
CA GLU A 89 -3.26 4.80 -21.99
C GLU A 89 -2.52 3.51 -21.62
N ASN A 90 -1.38 3.61 -20.94
CA ASN A 90 -0.62 2.44 -20.49
C ASN A 90 -1.40 1.58 -19.48
N THR A 91 -2.17 2.20 -18.58
CA THR A 91 -3.08 1.48 -17.67
C THR A 91 -4.12 0.70 -18.48
N LYS A 92 -4.83 1.38 -19.41
CA LYS A 92 -5.85 0.75 -20.26
C LYS A 92 -5.27 -0.40 -21.09
N LYS A 93 -4.11 -0.19 -21.71
CA LYS A 93 -3.39 -1.22 -22.47
C LYS A 93 -3.04 -2.41 -21.60
N PHE A 94 -2.52 -2.18 -20.39
CA PHE A 94 -2.15 -3.27 -19.48
C PHE A 94 -3.35 -4.12 -19.09
N PHE A 95 -4.45 -3.52 -18.64
CA PHE A 95 -5.68 -4.28 -18.31
C PHE A 95 -6.27 -5.00 -19.52
N LYS A 96 -6.24 -4.38 -20.72
CA LYS A 96 -6.70 -5.01 -21.97
C LYS A 96 -5.92 -6.28 -22.33
N ARG A 97 -4.62 -6.34 -22.02
CA ARG A 97 -3.80 -7.57 -22.26
C ARG A 97 -4.37 -8.79 -21.53
N PHE A 98 -5.02 -8.58 -20.39
CA PHE A 98 -5.64 -9.63 -19.58
C PHE A 98 -7.16 -9.75 -19.81
N ASN A 99 -7.69 -9.08 -20.84
CA ASN A 99 -9.12 -9.01 -21.11
C ASN A 99 -9.94 -8.51 -19.90
N VAL A 100 -9.37 -7.60 -19.12
CA VAL A 100 -10.05 -6.97 -17.98
C VAL A 100 -10.64 -5.65 -18.43
N GLY A 101 -11.97 -5.56 -18.39
CA GLY A 101 -12.69 -4.33 -18.69
C GLY A 101 -12.48 -3.27 -17.59
N LEU A 102 -12.30 -2.01 -18.03
CA LEU A 102 -12.31 -0.85 -17.15
C LEU A 102 -13.60 -0.07 -17.35
N ILE A 103 -14.14 0.47 -16.27
CA ILE A 103 -15.36 1.28 -16.26
C ILE A 103 -14.98 2.65 -15.73
N ASP A 104 -15.33 3.70 -16.46
CA ASP A 104 -15.25 5.06 -15.94
C ASP A 104 -16.47 5.29 -15.02
N PRO A 105 -16.27 5.81 -13.80
CA PRO A 105 -17.40 6.10 -12.91
C PRO A 105 -18.29 7.18 -13.51
N ASP A 106 -19.59 7.06 -13.32
CA ASP A 106 -20.50 8.18 -13.59
C ASP A 106 -20.21 9.35 -12.64
N PRO A 107 -20.64 10.59 -12.96
CA PRO A 107 -20.30 11.76 -12.15
C PRO A 107 -20.69 11.67 -10.68
N ILE A 108 -21.82 11.00 -10.36
CA ILE A 108 -22.30 10.87 -8.99
C ILE A 108 -21.41 9.87 -8.24
N SER A 109 -21.21 8.68 -8.82
CA SER A 109 -20.31 7.68 -8.25
C SER A 109 -18.88 8.22 -8.07
N GLY A 110 -18.39 9.02 -9.03
CA GLY A 110 -17.08 9.67 -8.96
C GLY A 110 -17.01 10.68 -7.82
N PHE A 111 -18.05 11.49 -7.62
CA PHE A 111 -18.12 12.42 -6.49
C PHE A 111 -18.16 11.68 -5.15
N ASP A 112 -18.99 10.65 -5.02
CA ASP A 112 -19.12 9.86 -3.79
C ASP A 112 -17.82 9.12 -3.44
N LEU A 113 -17.07 8.63 -4.43
CA LEU A 113 -15.74 8.03 -4.20
C LEU A 113 -14.74 9.01 -3.59
N LEU A 114 -14.83 10.30 -3.93
CA LEU A 114 -13.89 11.33 -3.47
C LEU A 114 -14.32 11.97 -2.15
N PHE A 115 -15.63 12.21 -1.98
CA PHE A 115 -16.17 13.03 -0.89
C PHE A 115 -17.13 12.27 0.04
N GLY A 116 -17.60 11.09 -0.35
CA GLY A 116 -18.49 10.23 0.44
C GLY A 116 -17.77 9.29 1.41
N ALA A 117 -16.44 9.39 1.52
CA ALA A 117 -15.65 8.57 2.43
C ALA A 117 -15.99 8.89 3.90
N LYS A 118 -16.42 7.87 4.64
CA LYS A 118 -16.74 7.93 6.06
C LYS A 118 -15.59 7.43 6.90
N ASP A 119 -15.36 8.09 8.03
CA ASP A 119 -14.41 7.63 9.03
C ASP A 119 -15.12 6.61 9.93
N ILE A 120 -14.71 5.35 9.83
CA ILE A 120 -15.31 4.21 10.55
C ILE A 120 -14.26 3.57 11.44
N ASP A 121 -14.58 3.33 12.72
CA ASP A 121 -13.77 2.47 13.57
C ASP A 121 -14.00 1.00 13.17
N PHE A 122 -12.98 0.36 12.63
CA PHE A 122 -13.08 -1.02 12.16
C PHE A 122 -13.30 -2.06 13.26
N ASN A 123 -13.08 -1.72 14.54
CA ASN A 123 -13.39 -2.64 15.65
C ASN A 123 -14.88 -2.63 15.99
N THR A 124 -15.54 -1.47 15.87
CA THR A 124 -16.94 -1.28 16.29
C THR A 124 -17.92 -1.16 15.13
N GLY A 125 -17.42 -0.88 13.92
CA GLY A 125 -18.22 -0.61 12.73
C GLY A 125 -18.99 0.72 12.79
N LYS A 126 -18.67 1.61 13.73
CA LYS A 126 -19.38 2.88 13.94
C LYS A 126 -18.63 4.04 13.32
N GLU A 127 -19.38 5.05 12.89
CA GLU A 127 -18.82 6.33 12.46
C GLU A 127 -18.06 7.00 13.61
N VAL A 128 -16.91 7.58 13.28
CA VAL A 128 -16.05 8.33 14.18
C VAL A 128 -16.10 9.79 13.78
N ASP A 129 -16.42 10.66 14.73
CA ASP A 129 -16.24 12.09 14.56
C ASP A 129 -14.75 12.41 14.73
N VAL A 130 -14.07 12.66 13.61
CA VAL A 130 -12.62 12.88 13.61
C VAL A 130 -12.33 14.34 13.92
N ASP A 131 -11.76 14.58 15.09
CA ASP A 131 -11.16 15.88 15.38
C ASP A 131 -9.86 16.02 14.59
N HIS A 132 -9.92 16.81 13.51
CA HIS A 132 -8.74 17.13 12.72
C HIS A 132 -7.86 18.20 13.39
N GLY A 133 -8.29 18.81 14.51
CA GLY A 133 -7.53 19.80 15.25
C GLY A 133 -8.14 21.20 15.16
N VAL A 134 -7.63 22.09 16.01
CA VAL A 134 -8.26 23.38 16.33
C VAL A 134 -8.01 24.51 15.32
N ILE A 135 -7.03 24.36 14.43
CA ILE A 135 -6.71 25.39 13.42
C ILE A 135 -7.60 25.23 12.20
N ASN A 136 -7.93 26.34 11.54
CA ASN A 136 -8.63 26.32 10.27
C ASN A 136 -7.87 25.49 9.22
N SER A 137 -8.52 24.47 8.64
CA SER A 137 -7.90 23.53 7.69
C SER A 137 -7.23 24.20 6.48
N SER A 138 -7.73 25.34 6.00
CA SER A 138 -7.13 26.06 4.88
C SER A 138 -5.79 26.69 5.25
N VAL A 139 -5.68 27.23 6.47
CA VAL A 139 -4.43 27.81 6.99
C VAL A 139 -3.39 26.71 7.16
N ALA A 140 -3.76 25.61 7.82
CA ALA A 140 -2.88 24.45 7.99
C ALA A 140 -2.42 23.87 6.63
N LEU A 141 -3.29 23.87 5.62
CA LEU A 141 -2.93 23.40 4.28
C LEU A 141 -1.92 24.32 3.59
N ILE A 142 -2.07 25.64 3.71
CA ILE A 142 -1.11 26.62 3.15
C ILE A 142 0.26 26.46 3.81
N GLU A 143 0.30 26.31 5.13
CA GLU A 143 1.55 26.09 5.87
C GLU A 143 2.20 24.76 5.50
N TYR A 144 1.40 23.70 5.36
CA TYR A 144 1.87 22.42 4.84
C TYR A 144 2.49 22.56 3.44
N ALA A 145 1.81 23.28 2.53
CA ALA A 145 2.31 23.51 1.18
C ALA A 145 3.64 24.28 1.18
N ALA A 146 3.81 25.26 2.07
CA ALA A 146 5.07 25.99 2.22
C ALA A 146 6.22 25.08 2.70
N LEU A 147 5.95 24.18 3.66
CA LEU A 147 6.94 23.19 4.10
C LEU A 147 7.24 22.15 3.00
N ALA A 148 6.23 21.72 2.25
CA ALA A 148 6.40 20.82 1.12
C ALA A 148 7.29 21.46 0.04
N ALA A 149 7.07 22.72 -0.30
CA ALA A 149 7.93 23.48 -1.23
C ALA A 149 9.36 23.63 -0.71
N LYS A 150 9.54 23.92 0.59
CA LYS A 150 10.85 23.96 1.24
C LYS A 150 11.61 22.64 1.09
N TYR A 151 10.92 21.50 1.20
CA TYR A 151 11.52 20.18 1.14
C TYR A 151 11.53 19.53 -0.25
N GLN A 152 10.82 20.07 -1.24
CA GLN A 152 10.76 19.58 -2.62
C GLN A 152 12.15 19.17 -3.19
N PRO A 153 13.25 19.93 -3.01
CA PRO A 153 14.54 19.57 -3.58
C PRO A 153 15.17 18.28 -3.03
N TRP A 154 14.63 17.71 -1.95
CA TRP A 154 15.01 16.39 -1.42
C TRP A 154 14.30 15.24 -2.13
N PHE A 155 13.23 15.51 -2.88
CA PHE A 155 12.45 14.50 -3.59
C PHE A 155 12.73 14.48 -5.10
N GLU A 156 12.96 15.64 -5.72
CA GLU A 156 13.21 15.75 -7.17
C GLU A 156 14.40 14.91 -7.66
N ASN A 157 15.42 14.76 -6.82
CA ASN A 157 16.60 13.94 -7.09
C ASN A 157 16.89 12.98 -5.93
N GLY A 158 15.85 12.56 -5.20
CA GLY A 158 15.98 11.95 -3.87
C GLY A 158 16.93 10.77 -3.78
N TYR A 159 16.92 9.88 -4.79
CA TYR A 159 17.84 8.74 -4.86
C TYR A 159 19.33 9.12 -4.96
N PHE A 160 19.62 10.33 -5.47
CA PHE A 160 20.97 10.82 -5.69
C PHE A 160 21.35 11.98 -4.76
N LYS A 161 20.45 12.38 -3.85
CA LYS A 161 20.69 13.49 -2.94
C LYS A 161 21.74 13.08 -1.92
N LYS A 162 22.89 13.77 -1.95
CA LYS A 162 23.97 13.59 -0.98
C LYS A 162 23.83 14.58 0.16
N GLY A 163 24.27 14.19 1.36
CA GLY A 163 24.29 15.04 2.54
C GLY A 163 23.43 14.51 3.69
N LYS A 164 23.44 15.23 4.81
CA LYS A 164 22.63 14.87 5.98
C LYS A 164 21.17 15.21 5.71
N ILE A 165 20.30 14.20 5.75
CA ILE A 165 18.86 14.36 5.58
C ILE A 165 18.32 15.28 6.68
N PRO A 166 17.46 16.28 6.37
CA PRO A 166 16.86 17.14 7.37
C PRO A 166 16.07 16.31 8.38
N GLN A 167 16.19 16.64 9.66
CA GLN A 167 15.56 15.85 10.73
C GLN A 167 14.04 15.74 10.56
N ASP A 168 13.39 16.76 10.00
CA ASP A 168 11.96 16.76 9.76
C ASP A 168 11.52 15.69 8.76
N LEU A 169 12.34 15.39 7.75
CA LEU A 169 12.06 14.35 6.76
C LEU A 169 12.30 12.94 7.31
N LEU A 170 12.87 12.84 8.52
CA LEU A 170 13.02 11.58 9.25
C LEU A 170 11.89 11.34 10.25
N LEU A 171 11.00 12.32 10.47
CA LEU A 171 9.86 12.16 11.36
C LEU A 171 8.76 11.31 10.68
N PRO A 172 8.08 10.44 11.45
CA PRO A 172 6.79 9.91 11.02
C PRO A 172 5.84 11.04 10.63
N PHE A 173 5.04 10.85 9.58
CA PHE A 173 4.18 11.91 9.04
C PHE A 173 3.27 12.56 10.10
N GLY A 174 2.68 11.75 11.00
CA GLY A 174 1.87 12.29 12.09
C GLY A 174 2.66 13.16 13.07
N GLU A 175 3.90 12.79 13.41
CA GLU A 175 4.78 13.60 14.26
C GLU A 175 5.21 14.89 13.56
N PHE A 176 5.47 14.83 12.25
CA PHE A 176 5.74 16.01 11.44
C PHE A 176 4.56 17.00 11.51
N LEU A 177 3.33 16.52 11.31
CA LEU A 177 2.14 17.37 11.41
C LEU A 177 1.98 17.94 12.82
N ASN A 178 2.16 17.13 13.86
CA ASN A 178 2.06 17.59 15.25
C ASN A 178 3.10 18.67 15.58
N LYS A 179 4.34 18.49 15.14
CA LYS A 179 5.43 19.46 15.34
C LYS A 179 5.09 20.86 14.81
N TYR A 180 4.38 20.92 13.70
CA TYR A 180 3.98 22.18 13.05
C TYR A 180 2.52 22.58 13.31
N ASN A 181 1.80 21.82 14.15
CA ASN A 181 0.38 22.00 14.41
C ASN A 181 -0.51 21.97 13.14
N LEU A 182 -0.19 21.07 12.21
CA LEU A 182 -0.81 20.96 10.89
C LEU A 182 -1.84 19.81 10.79
N GLY A 183 -2.28 19.25 11.92
CA GLY A 183 -3.26 18.15 11.93
C GLY A 183 -4.50 18.47 11.09
N SER A 184 -4.99 19.72 11.17
CA SER A 184 -6.22 20.15 10.48
C SER A 184 -6.11 20.14 8.96
N SER A 185 -4.89 20.08 8.40
CA SER A 185 -4.68 19.92 6.96
C SER A 185 -5.16 18.56 6.44
N LEU A 186 -5.23 17.53 7.31
CA LEU A 186 -5.68 16.18 6.94
C LEU A 186 -7.13 16.15 6.43
N ALA A 187 -7.98 17.06 6.93
CA ALA A 187 -9.37 17.20 6.48
C ALA A 187 -9.46 17.41 4.95
N VAL A 188 -8.43 18.03 4.36
CA VAL A 188 -8.35 18.31 2.92
C VAL A 188 -7.36 17.37 2.22
N LEU A 189 -6.18 17.15 2.80
CA LEU A 189 -5.11 16.34 2.19
C LEU A 189 -5.59 14.91 1.89
N ARG A 190 -6.39 14.30 2.77
CA ARG A 190 -6.90 12.93 2.57
C ARG A 190 -7.64 12.76 1.24
N THR A 191 -8.27 13.82 0.73
CA THR A 191 -9.05 13.83 -0.51
C THR A 191 -8.26 14.35 -1.71
N LEU A 192 -7.18 15.10 -1.51
CA LEU A 192 -6.48 15.79 -2.61
C LEU A 192 -5.05 15.32 -2.83
N ILE A 193 -4.53 14.40 -2.01
CA ILE A 193 -3.13 13.96 -2.09
C ILE A 193 -2.78 13.30 -3.44
N TRP A 194 -3.76 12.70 -4.13
CA TRP A 194 -3.59 12.13 -5.46
C TRP A 194 -3.71 13.14 -6.60
N LEU A 195 -4.20 14.36 -6.34
CA LEU A 195 -4.53 15.32 -7.40
C LEU A 195 -3.27 15.76 -8.15
N SER A 196 -2.14 15.92 -7.44
CA SER A 196 -0.85 16.23 -8.09
C SER A 196 -0.46 15.18 -9.12
N ASP A 197 -0.59 13.89 -8.79
CA ASP A 197 -0.31 12.80 -9.73
C ASP A 197 -1.34 12.74 -10.87
N ALA A 198 -2.59 13.13 -10.62
CA ALA A 198 -3.59 13.21 -11.68
C ALA A 198 -3.25 14.29 -12.73
N VAL A 199 -2.66 15.42 -12.31
CA VAL A 199 -2.46 16.60 -13.17
C VAL A 199 -1.03 16.78 -13.69
N ASN A 200 -0.01 16.28 -13.00
CA ASN A 200 1.40 16.61 -13.28
C ASN A 200 2.25 15.44 -13.80
N THR A 201 1.82 14.19 -13.72
CA THR A 201 2.62 13.08 -14.27
C THR A 201 2.41 12.97 -15.78
N SER A 202 3.50 13.00 -16.55
CA SER A 202 3.48 12.94 -18.01
C SER A 202 2.62 11.78 -18.54
N VAL A 203 1.92 12.03 -19.65
CA VAL A 203 1.03 11.07 -20.35
C VAL A 203 1.80 9.99 -21.13
N GLY A 204 3.00 9.63 -20.68
CA GLY A 204 3.84 8.60 -21.30
C GLY A 204 3.21 7.21 -21.28
#